data_AF-A0A0S8J958-F1
#
_entry.id   AF-A0A0S8J958-F1
#
_cell.length_a   1.000
_cell.length_b   1.000
_cell.length_c   1.000
_cell.angle_alpha   90.00
_cell.angle_beta   90.00
_cell.angle_gamma   90.00
#
_symmetry.space_group_name_H-M   'P 1'
#
loop_
_entity.id
_entity.type
_entity.pdbx_description
1 polymer ?
#
loop_
_entity_poly.entity_id
_entity_poly.type
_entity_poly.pdbx_seq_one_letter_code
_entity_poly.pdbx_strand_id
1 'polypeptide(L)' 'YRQARTELCPQYMHGAREITERSEAMGGATFPLGAGGGGGIMVFHPNPSDLMSIREDLKSDYQDIEFHIKSSGHEVVNL' A
#
# COMPACT_ATOMS: atom_id res chain seq x y z
N TYR A 1 16.66 7.19 8.69
CA TYR A 1 16.59 5.99 7.82
C TYR A 1 15.99 6.29 6.45
N ARG A 2 14.77 6.83 6.38
CA ARG A 2 14.13 7.24 5.11
C ARG A 2 14.98 8.22 4.30
N GLN A 3 15.50 9.27 4.97
CA GLN A 3 16.34 10.29 4.34
C GLN A 3 17.61 9.71 3.67
N ALA A 4 18.37 8.88 4.40
CA ALA A 4 19.55 8.20 3.85
C ALA A 4 19.22 7.30 2.65
N ARG A 5 18.06 6.60 2.66
CA ARG A 5 17.63 5.78 1.53
C ARG A 5 17.21 6.62 0.32
N THR A 6 16.55 7.76 0.55
CA THR A 6 16.23 8.72 -0.52
C THR A 6 17.48 9.33 -1.14
N GLU A 7 18.51 9.62 -0.34
CA GLU A 7 19.79 10.14 -0.84
C GLU A 7 20.53 9.10 -1.70
N LEU A 8 20.53 7.83 -1.29
CA LEU A 8 21.17 6.73 -2.04
C LEU A 8 20.36 6.25 -3.25
N CYS A 9 19.03 6.31 -3.17
CA CYS A 9 18.11 5.93 -4.24
C CYS A 9 16.98 6.98 -4.32
N PRO A 10 17.12 8.01 -5.17
CA PRO A 10 16.14 9.09 -5.28
C PRO A 10 14.72 8.61 -5.62
N GLN A 11 14.61 7.47 -6.28
CA GLN A 11 13.35 6.85 -6.70
C GLN A 11 12.71 5.95 -5.64
N TYR A 12 13.35 5.77 -4.47
CA TYR A 12 12.90 4.88 -3.40
C TYR A 12 11.43 5.09 -2.98
N MET A 13 10.95 6.34 -3.01
CA MET A 13 9.59 6.69 -2.61
C MET A 13 8.63 6.89 -3.79
N HIS A 14 9.09 6.78 -5.04
CA HIS A 14 8.37 7.31 -6.20
C HIS A 14 7.00 6.63 -6.40
N GLY A 15 6.98 5.30 -6.56
CA GLY A 15 5.72 4.56 -6.70
C GLY A 15 4.81 4.67 -5.47
N ALA A 16 5.40 4.86 -4.28
CA ALA A 16 4.60 5.07 -3.09
C ALA A 16 3.91 6.44 -3.04
N ARG A 17 4.54 7.48 -3.56
CA ARG A 17 3.92 8.81 -3.69
C ARG A 17 2.84 8.82 -4.74
N GLU A 18 3.07 8.16 -5.87
CA GLU A 18 2.10 8.10 -6.96
C GLU A 18 0.77 7.46 -6.52
N ILE A 19 0.82 6.31 -5.84
CA ILE A 19 -0.40 5.67 -5.30
C ILE A 19 -1.09 6.57 -4.28
N THR A 20 -0.31 7.24 -3.42
CA THR A 20 -0.85 8.19 -2.44
C THR A 20 -1.62 9.31 -3.13
N GLU A 21 -1.02 9.97 -4.12
CA GLU A 21 -1.65 11.08 -4.84
C GLU A 21 -2.92 10.64 -5.58
N ARG A 22 -2.90 9.50 -6.28
CA ARG A 22 -4.07 8.97 -6.98
C ARG A 22 -5.19 8.56 -6.02
N SER A 23 -4.87 7.92 -4.89
CA SER A 23 -5.86 7.53 -3.89
C SER A 23 -6.46 8.74 -3.16
N GLU A 24 -5.65 9.74 -2.81
CA GLU A 24 -6.11 10.96 -2.13
C GLU A 24 -7.05 11.78 -3.04
N ALA A 25 -6.78 11.83 -4.35
CA ALA A 25 -7.67 12.47 -5.33
C ALA A 25 -9.09 11.87 -5.35
N MET A 26 -9.24 10.62 -4.88
CA MET A 26 -10.50 9.91 -4.78
C MET A 26 -11.05 9.87 -3.34
N GLY A 27 -10.48 10.62 -2.40
CA GLY A 27 -10.90 10.64 -1.00
C GLY A 27 -10.38 9.47 -0.15
N GLY A 28 -9.45 8.68 -0.69
CA GLY A 28 -8.82 7.55 0.00
C GLY A 28 -7.66 7.99 0.88
N ALA A 29 -7.33 7.14 1.85
CA ALA A 29 -6.11 7.25 2.65
C ALA A 29 -5.15 6.13 2.27
N THR A 30 -3.84 6.39 2.32
CA THR A 30 -2.82 5.39 1.99
C THR A 30 -1.83 5.20 3.13
N PHE A 31 -1.43 3.95 3.33
CA PHE A 31 -0.49 3.56 4.36
C PHE A 31 0.62 2.71 3.73
N PRO A 32 1.85 3.22 3.60
CA PRO A 32 2.95 2.42 3.10
C PRO A 32 3.23 1.26 4.07
N LEU A 33 3.27 0.03 3.55
CA LEU A 33 3.58 -1.17 4.32
C LEU A 33 5.10 -1.42 4.33
N GLY A 34 5.65 -1.68 5.51
CA GLY A 34 7.08 -1.90 5.72
C GLY A 34 7.90 -0.60 5.78
N ALA A 35 9.13 -0.61 5.23
CA ALA A 35 10.04 0.55 5.28
C ALA A 35 9.65 1.70 4.32
N GLY A 36 8.55 1.55 3.58
CA GLY A 36 7.95 2.57 2.72
C GLY A 36 8.59 2.79 1.36
N GLY A 37 9.49 1.90 0.91
CA GLY A 37 10.28 2.05 -0.31
C GLY A 37 9.74 1.44 -1.59
N GLY A 38 8.42 1.30 -1.72
CA GLY A 38 7.81 0.67 -2.90
C GLY A 38 7.60 -0.85 -2.80
N GLY A 39 7.49 -1.40 -1.58
CA GLY A 39 7.10 -2.80 -1.39
C GLY A 39 5.59 -3.01 -1.56
N GLY A 40 4.81 -2.52 -0.59
CA GLY A 40 3.36 -2.58 -0.64
C GLY A 40 2.74 -1.34 0.01
N ILE A 41 1.51 -1.03 -0.38
CA ILE A 41 0.73 0.08 0.16
C ILE A 41 -0.66 -0.43 0.43
N MET A 42 -1.19 -0.11 1.60
CA MET A 42 -2.59 -0.32 1.92
C MET A 42 -3.36 0.94 1.55
N VAL A 43 -4.34 0.81 0.67
CA VAL A 43 -5.32 1.86 0.37
C VAL A 43 -6.57 1.61 1.19
N PHE A 44 -7.07 2.66 1.84
CA PHE A 44 -8.30 2.63 2.61
C PHE A 44 -9.27 3.65 2.04
N HIS A 45 -10.53 3.25 1.89
CA HIS A 45 -11.62 4.16 1.55
C HIS A 45 -12.89 3.76 2.34
N PRO A 46 -13.65 4.71 2.92
CA PRO A 46 -14.85 4.40 3.67
C PRO A 46 -16.01 3.87 2.79
N ASN A 47 -16.01 4.23 1.50
CA ASN A 47 -16.97 3.75 0.51
C ASN A 47 -16.36 2.62 -0.36
N PRO A 48 -16.94 1.40 -0.36
CA PRO A 48 -16.43 0.26 -1.14
C PRO A 48 -16.42 0.47 -2.66
N SER A 49 -17.37 1.23 -3.23
CA SER A 49 -17.40 1.47 -4.69
C SER A 49 -16.17 2.23 -5.17
N ASP A 50 -15.71 3.16 -4.33
CA ASP A 50 -14.58 4.01 -4.67
C ASP A 50 -13.27 3.24 -4.49
N LEU A 51 -13.21 2.32 -3.51
CA LEU A 51 -12.09 1.38 -3.38
C LEU A 51 -11.97 0.47 -4.61
N MET A 52 -13.09 -0.01 -5.14
CA MET A 52 -13.09 -0.79 -6.39
C MET A 52 -12.66 0.06 -7.59
N SER A 53 -13.06 1.33 -7.64
CA SER A 53 -12.63 2.26 -8.68
C SER A 53 -11.12 2.53 -8.62
N ILE A 54 -10.56 2.75 -7.41
CA ILE A 54 -9.12 2.88 -7.19
C ILE A 54 -8.39 1.60 -7.61
N ARG A 55 -8.94 0.41 -7.28
CA ARG A 55 -8.37 -0.88 -7.68
C ARG A 55 -8.27 -1.03 -9.19
N GLU A 56 -9.31 -0.65 -9.94
CA GLU A 56 -9.28 -0.71 -11.40
C GLU A 56 -8.31 0.31 -12.01
N ASP A 57 -8.21 1.53 -11.46
CA ASP A 57 -7.25 2.56 -11.91
C ASP A 57 -5.79 2.10 -11.77
N LEU A 58 -5.48 1.42 -10.66
CA LEU A 58 -4.11 1.01 -10.34
C LEU A 58 -3.67 -0.31 -11.01
N LYS A 59 -4.59 -1.08 -11.60
CA LYS A 59 -4.31 -2.43 -12.12
C LYS A 59 -3.28 -2.51 -13.24
N SER A 60 -3.08 -1.45 -14.03
CA SER A 60 -2.09 -1.44 -15.11
C SER A 60 -0.66 -1.35 -14.58
N ASP A 61 -0.51 -0.69 -13.44
CA ASP A 61 0.79 -0.25 -12.92
C ASP A 61 1.21 -1.08 -11.69
N TYR A 62 0.23 -1.67 -10.99
CA TYR A 62 0.43 -2.33 -9.70
C TYR A 62 -0.21 -3.71 -9.62
N GLN A 63 0.46 -4.59 -8.88
CA GLN A 63 -0.07 -5.90 -8.54
C GLN A 63 -0.94 -5.80 -7.28
N ASP A 64 -2.20 -6.21 -7.42
CA ASP A 64 -3.08 -6.37 -6.29
C ASP A 64 -2.72 -7.62 -5.47
N ILE A 65 -2.77 -7.48 -4.14
CA ILE A 65 -2.51 -8.56 -3.19
C ILE A 65 -3.77 -8.75 -2.36
N GLU A 66 -4.50 -9.82 -2.65
CA GLU A 66 -5.66 -10.18 -1.85
C GLU A 66 -5.22 -10.68 -0.47
N PHE A 67 -5.75 -10.08 0.59
CA PHE A 67 -5.46 -10.47 1.97
C PHE A 67 -6.72 -10.47 2.83
N HIS A 68 -6.68 -11.28 3.89
CA HIS A 68 -7.71 -11.30 4.92
C HIS A 68 -7.04 -11.00 6.26
N ILE A 69 -7.57 -10.02 6.99
CA ILE A 69 -7.08 -9.70 8.32
C ILE A 69 -7.46 -10.83 9.28
N LYS A 70 -6.46 -11.38 9.97
CA LYS A 70 -6.66 -12.35 11.05
C LYS A 70 -6.48 -11.65 12.40
N SER A 71 -7.26 -12.07 13.39
CA SER A 71 -7.15 -11.59 14.78
C SER A 71 -5.93 -12.15 15.51
N SER A 72 -5.39 -13.28 15.06
CA SER A 72 -4.20 -13.92 15.61
C SER A 72 -3.17 -14.26 14.53
N GLY A 73 -1.90 -14.31 14.94
CA GLY A 73 -0.77 -14.73 14.11
C GLY A 73 -0.60 -16.24 14.09
N HIS A 74 0.64 -16.69 13.86
CA HIS A 74 0.97 -18.11 13.90
C HIS A 74 0.79 -18.67 15.31
N GLU A 75 -0.02 -19.72 15.47
CA GLU A 75 -0.17 -20.46 16.72
C GLU A 75 0.75 -21.68 16.67
N VAL A 76 1.74 -21.72 17.56
CA VAL A 76 2.61 -22.90 17.73
C VAL A 76 1.86 -23.91 18.58
N VAL A 77 1.33 -24.95 17.94
CA VAL A 77 0.73 -26.10 18.64
C VAL A 77 1.82 -27.15 18.83
N ASN A 78 2.32 -27.30 20.07
CA ASN A 78 3.12 -28.47 20.43
C ASN A 78 2.15 -29.66 20.59
N LEU A 79 2.13 -30.53 19.59
CA LEU A 79 1.43 -31.82 19.61
C LEU A 79 2.19 -32.86 20.44
#